data_AF-A0A848KF82-F1
#
_entry.id   AF-A0A848KF82-F1
#
_cell.length_a   1.000
_cell.length_b   1.000
_cell.length_c   1.000
_cell.angle_alpha   90.00
_cell.angle_beta   90.00
_cell.angle_gamma   90.00
#
_symmetry.space_group_name_H-M   'P 1'
#
loop_
_entity.id
_entity.type
_entity.pdbx_description
1 polymer ?
#
loop_
_entity_poly.entity_id
_entity_poly.type
_entity_poly.pdbx_seq_one_letter_code
_entity_poly.pdbx_strand_id
1 'polypeptide(L)' 'MHRIASWWDEFELWIVGLPFIPQFILVLAILIPVAFGIAWCFDRLLDGLLKLAGRNSDR' A
#
# COMPACT_ATOMS: atom_id res chain seq x y z
N MET A 1 3.36 15.28 -18.77
CA MET A 1 4.43 14.34 -18.34
C MET A 1 5.54 15.04 -17.56
N HIS A 2 6.16 16.11 -18.08
CA HIS A 2 7.25 16.83 -17.37
C HIS A 2 6.88 17.43 -16.00
N ARG A 3 5.67 17.97 -15.84
CA ARG A 3 5.25 18.61 -14.58
C ARG A 3 5.11 17.64 -13.40
N ILE A 4 4.78 16.39 -13.67
CA ILE A 4 4.63 15.36 -12.63
C ILE A 4 6.02 14.82 -12.27
N ALA A 5 6.88 14.63 -13.28
CA ALA A 5 8.26 14.21 -13.07
C ALA A 5 9.05 15.23 -12.25
N SER A 6 8.94 16.54 -12.54
CA SER A 6 9.64 17.59 -11.79
C SER A 6 9.16 17.68 -10.34
N TRP A 7 7.86 17.52 -10.10
CA TRP A 7 7.32 17.53 -8.74
C TRP A 7 7.78 16.31 -7.93
N TRP A 8 7.85 15.14 -8.57
CA TRP A 8 8.39 13.93 -7.94
C TRP A 8 9.90 14.05 -7.65
N ASP A 9 10.67 14.65 -8.54
CA ASP A 9 12.11 14.90 -8.36
C ASP A 9 12.38 15.80 -7.14
N GLU A 10 11.60 16.88 -6.97
CA GLU A 10 11.66 17.73 -5.77
C GLU A 10 11.29 16.96 -4.49
N PHE A 11 10.31 16.06 -4.59
CA PHE A 11 9.88 15.22 -3.48
C PHE A 11 10.93 14.17 -3.09
N GLU A 12 11.60 13.56 -4.08
CA GLU A 12 12.71 12.63 -3.89
C GLU A 12 13.87 13.32 -3.18
N LEU A 13 14.28 14.50 -3.65
CA LEU A 13 15.33 15.29 -3.03
C LEU A 13 14.99 15.70 -1.60
N TRP A 14 13.72 16.04 -1.32
CA TRP A 14 13.27 16.32 0.03
C TRP A 14 13.44 15.08 0.93
N ILE A 15 12.93 13.91 0.53
CA ILE A 15 13.02 12.68 1.33
C ILE A 15 14.48 12.27 1.58
N VAL A 16 15.32 12.31 0.54
CA VAL A 16 16.73 11.88 0.62
C VAL A 16 17.56 12.88 1.45
N GLY A 17 17.15 14.14 1.51
CA GLY A 17 17.77 15.17 2.35
C GLY A 17 17.50 15.02 3.85
N LEU A 18 16.58 14.14 4.27
CA LEU A 18 16.27 13.91 5.68
C LEU A 18 17.34 13.03 6.37
N PRO A 19 17.60 13.24 7.67
CA PRO A 19 18.37 12.30 8.48
C PRO A 19 17.59 10.98 8.69
N PHE A 20 18.30 9.92 9.11
CA PHE A 20 17.75 8.56 9.19
C PHE A 20 16.44 8.42 9.99
N ILE A 21 16.33 9.07 11.16
CA ILE A 21 15.18 8.93 12.07
C ILE A 21 13.87 9.38 11.38
N PRO A 22 13.74 10.64 10.88
CA PRO A 22 12.50 11.06 10.24
C PRO A 22 12.25 10.35 8.90
N GLN A 23 13.28 9.94 8.15
CA GLN A 23 13.11 9.12 6.95
C GLN A 23 12.48 7.75 7.28
N PHE A 24 12.96 7.09 8.33
CA PHE A 24 12.41 5.83 8.80
C PHE A 24 10.96 5.95 9.28
N ILE A 25 10.63 7.04 9.99
CA ILE A 25 9.25 7.33 10.42
C ILE A 25 8.33 7.50 9.22
N LEU A 26 8.75 8.25 8.18
CA LEU A 26 7.98 8.41 6.95
C LEU A 26 7.72 7.08 6.24
N VAL A 27 8.75 6.22 6.15
CA VAL A 27 8.60 4.88 5.58
C VAL A 27 7.59 4.06 6.38
N LEU A 28 7.70 4.02 7.71
CA LEU A 28 6.75 3.28 8.55
C LEU A 28 5.33 3.83 8.44
N ALA A 29 5.17 5.16 8.37
CA ALA A 29 3.88 5.81 8.25
C ALA A 29 3.15 5.44 6.95
N ILE A 30 3.87 5.12 5.87
CA ILE A 30 3.29 4.64 4.61
C ILE A 30 3.15 3.12 4.61
N LEU A 31 4.18 2.42 5.08
CA LEU A 31 4.25 0.95 5.06
C LEU A 31 3.14 0.31 5.90
N ILE A 32 2.87 0.83 7.10
CA ILE A 32 1.87 0.26 8.02
C ILE A 32 0.46 0.32 7.40
N PRO A 33 -0.05 1.46 6.94
CA PRO A 33 -1.34 1.53 6.25
C PRO A 33 -1.41 0.67 4.99
N VAL A 34 -0.32 0.63 4.20
CA VAL A 34 -0.27 -0.20 2.98
C VAL A 34 -0.37 -1.68 3.33
N ALA A 35 0.41 -2.16 4.31
CA ALA A 35 0.35 -3.53 4.77
C ALA A 35 -1.04 -3.89 5.31
N PHE A 36 -1.64 -2.99 6.11
CA PHE A 36 -2.99 -3.18 6.62
C PHE A 36 -4.04 -3.21 5.50
N GLY A 37 -3.92 -2.32 4.51
CA GLY A 37 -4.80 -2.28 3.35
C GLY A 37 -4.70 -3.55 2.50
N ILE A 38 -3.49 -4.08 2.31
CA ILE A 38 -3.26 -5.35 1.61
C ILE A 38 -3.89 -6.50 2.41
N ALA A 39 -3.62 -6.60 3.72
CA ALA A 39 -4.20 -7.64 4.57
C ALA A 39 -5.73 -7.62 4.51
N TRP A 40 -6.33 -6.44 4.67
CA TRP A 40 -7.77 -6.26 4.58
C TRP A 40 -8.36 -6.63 3.22
N CYS A 41 -7.64 -6.33 2.13
CA CYS A 41 -8.02 -6.71 0.78
C CYS A 41 -7.99 -8.24 0.61
N PHE A 42 -6.94 -8.89 1.11
CA PHE A 42 -6.82 -10.35 1.10
C PHE A 42 -7.95 -11.01 1.90
N ASP A 43 -8.24 -10.53 3.11
CA ASP A 43 -9.33 -11.07 3.93
C ASP A 43 -10.67 -10.98 3.20
N ARG A 44 -10.99 -9.82 2.60
CA ARG A 44 -12.21 -9.64 1.82
C ARG A 44 -12.26 -10.54 0.58
N LEU A 45 -11.13 -10.71 -0.10
CA LEU A 45 -11.04 -11.52 -1.31
C LEU A 45 -11.22 -12.99 -0.98
N LEU A 46 -10.60 -13.48 0.10
CA LEU A 46 -10.77 -14.84 0.60
C LEU A 46 -12.21 -15.09 1.03
N ASP A 47 -12.82 -14.19 1.81
CA ASP A 47 -14.23 -14.30 2.20
C ASP A 47 -15.16 -14.36 0.98
N GLY A 48 -14.89 -13.54 -0.03
CA GLY A 48 -15.64 -13.53 -1.28
C GLY A 48 -15.51 -14.83 -2.06
N LEU A 49 -14.28 -15.35 -2.19
CA LEU A 49 -14.01 -16.61 -2.88
C LEU A 49 -14.60 -17.81 -2.14
N LEU A 50 -14.51 -17.87 -0.81
CA LEU A 50 -15.09 -18.95 -0.01
C LEU A 50 -16.62 -18.96 -0.10
N LYS A 51 -17.28 -17.80 -0.08
CA LYS A 51 -18.73 -17.70 -0.31
C LYS A 51 -19.12 -18.15 -1.72
N LEU A 52 -18.32 -17.80 -2.72
CA LEU A 52 -18.57 -18.21 -4.11
C LEU A 52 -18.36 -19.72 -4.30
N ALA A 53 -17.31 -20.28 -3.69
CA ALA A 53 -16.98 -21.70 -3.72
C ALA A 53 -18.01 -22.55 -2.96
N GLY A 54 -18.46 -22.09 -1.79
CA GLY A 54 -19.54 -22.74 -1.02
C GLY A 54 -20.86 -22.79 -1.77
N ARG A 55 -21.16 -21.79 -2.61
CA ARG A 55 -22.34 -21.79 -3.49
C ARG A 55 -22.25 -22.82 -4.62
N ASN A 56 -21.07 -23.36 -4.91
CA ASN A 56 -20.86 -24.32 -6.00
C ASN A 56 -20.77 -25.78 -5.53
N SER A 57 -20.92 -26.06 -4.24
CA SER A 57 -20.88 -27.43 -3.70
C SER A 57 -22.26 -28.09 -3.60
N ASP A 58 -23.32 -27.43 -4.11
CA ASP A 58 -24.72 -27.85 -3.97
C ASP A 58 -25.37 -28.21 -5.33
N ARG A 59 -24.58 -28.77 -6.26
CA ARG A 59 -25.05 -29.33 -7.54
C ARG A 59 -24.59 -30.75 -7.75
#